data_AF-A0A963LDP6-F1
#
_entry.id   AF-A0A963LDP6-F1
#
_cell.length_a   1.000
_cell.length_b   1.000
_cell.length_c   1.000
_cell.angle_alpha   90.00
_cell.angle_beta   90.00
_cell.angle_gamma   90.00
#
_symmetry.space_group_name_H-M   'P 1'
#
loop_
_entity.id
_entity.type
_entity.pdbx_description
1 polymer ?
#
loop_
_entity_poly.entity_id
_entity_poly.type
_entity_poly.pdbx_seq_one_letter_code
_entity_poly.pdbx_strand_id
1 'polypeptide(L)'
;MGAALAEVLRTFGPAYLREHAPSTAQARVWRAIVACRTPALGGTLQQCDRCGRQQRLFHSCRNRHCPQCQSGARDAWRQAQLAELLPVPYCHLVFTLPHALNSLAQRHTRWVYRTLMQCAAAALSEFAANPRWLGAMGAFTLVLHTWTQDLRRHVHVHALMACGGLDAEGRWCTPKRSPTFLFPVHALSRVFRGKVLDALRRANQAGKLPLDPADTDVARQTRLKELNQPLSEVRCLEFDALQRTPCKRQP
;
A
#
# COMPACT_ATOMS: atom_id res chain seq x y z
N MET A 1 0.64 2.79 27.25
CA MET A 1 1.79 2.83 26.32
C MET A 1 1.83 1.50 25.58
N GLY A 2 1.58 1.49 24.28
CA GLY A 2 1.65 0.24 23.51
C GLY A 2 3.10 -0.25 23.41
N ALA A 3 3.33 -1.55 23.58
CA ALA A 3 4.65 -2.14 23.44
C ALA A 3 5.22 -1.83 22.05
N ALA A 4 6.46 -1.33 22.00
CA ALA A 4 7.12 -1.07 20.73
C ALA A 4 7.44 -2.41 20.05
N LEU A 5 7.47 -2.46 18.70
CA LEU A 5 7.82 -3.68 17.96
C LEU A 5 9.11 -4.34 18.50
N ALA A 6 10.14 -3.54 18.80
CA ALA A 6 11.41 -4.04 19.35
C ALA A 6 11.24 -4.78 20.69
N GLU A 7 10.30 -4.36 21.53
CA GLU A 7 9.99 -5.01 22.80
C GLU A 7 9.29 -6.35 22.58
N VAL A 8 8.29 -6.40 21.70
CA VAL A 8 7.62 -7.64 21.30
C VAL A 8 8.64 -8.65 20.77
N LEU A 9 9.55 -8.21 19.90
CA LEU A 9 10.59 -9.09 19.35
C LEU A 9 11.57 -9.56 20.45
N ARG A 10 12.00 -8.70 21.37
CA ARG A 10 12.85 -9.11 22.50
C ARG A 10 12.19 -10.16 23.38
N THR A 11 10.91 -9.98 23.69
CA THR A 11 10.18 -10.84 24.63
C THR A 11 9.82 -12.20 24.01
N PHE A 12 9.21 -12.21 22.82
CA PHE A 12 8.65 -13.44 22.24
C PHE A 12 9.54 -14.07 21.16
N GLY A 13 10.53 -13.33 20.67
CA GLY A 13 11.42 -13.75 19.61
C GLY A 13 12.27 -14.98 19.85
N PRO A 14 12.94 -15.08 21.01
CA PRO A 14 13.75 -16.26 21.31
C PRO A 14 12.94 -17.56 21.22
N ALA A 15 11.66 -17.55 21.60
CA ALA A 15 10.77 -18.69 21.42
C ALA A 15 10.44 -18.94 19.95
N TYR A 16 10.02 -17.90 19.23
CA TYR A 16 9.71 -17.99 17.80
C TYR A 16 10.86 -18.55 16.96
N LEU A 17 12.10 -18.11 17.23
CA LEU A 17 13.30 -18.52 16.49
C LEU A 17 13.75 -19.96 16.77
N ARG A 18 13.24 -20.63 17.81
CA ARG A 18 13.49 -22.07 18.04
C ARG A 18 12.67 -22.93 17.08
N GLU A 19 11.48 -22.47 16.71
CA GLU A 19 10.54 -23.22 15.87
C GLU A 19 10.60 -22.78 14.40
N HIS A 20 11.12 -21.58 14.13
CA HIS A 20 11.11 -20.98 12.79
C HIS A 20 12.49 -20.50 12.38
N ALA A 21 12.95 -20.92 11.21
CA ALA A 21 14.19 -20.47 10.61
C ALA A 21 13.94 -19.25 9.68
N PRO A 22 14.18 -18.00 10.12
CA PRO A 22 14.07 -16.85 9.24
C PRO A 22 15.13 -16.90 8.14
N SER A 23 14.78 -16.37 6.96
CA SER A 23 15.78 -16.08 5.93
C SER A 23 16.88 -15.16 6.46
N THR A 24 18.06 -15.17 5.84
CA THR A 24 19.18 -14.27 6.20
C THR A 24 18.74 -12.80 6.24
N ALA A 25 17.88 -12.39 5.31
CA ALA A 25 17.33 -11.03 5.27
C ALA A 25 16.46 -10.73 6.50
N GLN A 26 15.54 -11.63 6.85
CA GLN A 26 14.68 -11.50 8.03
C GLN A 26 15.51 -11.49 9.32
N ALA A 27 16.50 -12.39 9.45
CA ALA A 27 17.38 -12.44 10.62
C ALA A 27 18.22 -11.17 10.82
N ARG A 28 18.63 -10.51 9.73
CA ARG A 28 19.34 -9.20 9.79
C ARG A 28 18.42 -8.09 10.27
N VAL A 29 17.19 -8.05 9.77
CA VAL A 29 16.18 -7.06 10.20
C VAL A 29 15.82 -7.27 11.68
N TRP A 30 15.58 -8.51 12.08
CA TRP A 30 15.34 -8.91 13.45
C TRP A 30 16.39 -8.33 14.41
N ARG A 31 17.67 -8.67 14.17
CA ARG A 31 18.80 -8.22 15.00
C ARG A 31 18.89 -6.70 15.07
N ALA A 32 18.69 -6.01 13.94
CA ALA A 32 18.72 -4.55 13.91
C ALA A 32 17.61 -3.94 14.78
N ILE A 33 16.37 -4.43 14.66
CA ILE A 33 15.23 -3.91 15.44
C ILE A 33 15.42 -4.20 16.94
N VAL A 34 15.87 -5.40 17.31
CA VAL A 34 16.12 -5.78 18.70
C VAL A 34 17.26 -4.98 19.32
N ALA A 35 18.32 -4.65 18.58
CA ALA A 35 19.41 -3.82 19.07
C ALA A 35 19.08 -2.31 19.10
N CYS A 36 18.01 -1.88 18.42
CA CYS A 36 17.68 -0.47 18.28
C CYS A 36 17.44 0.20 19.64
N ARG A 37 18.10 1.35 19.89
CA ARG A 37 18.00 2.15 21.12
C ARG A 37 18.39 1.38 22.39
N THR A 38 19.38 0.49 22.29
CA THR A 38 19.96 -0.22 23.46
C THR A 38 21.46 0.06 23.56
N PRO A 39 22.10 -0.26 24.70
CA PRO A 39 23.55 -0.14 24.85
C PRO A 39 24.35 -0.90 23.78
N ALA A 40 23.77 -1.94 23.17
CA ALA A 40 24.43 -2.74 22.14
C ALA A 40 24.83 -1.94 20.89
N LEU A 41 24.20 -0.77 20.65
CA LEU A 41 24.55 0.14 19.57
C LEU A 41 25.34 1.37 20.03
N GLY A 42 25.78 1.40 21.29
CA GLY A 42 26.39 2.58 21.90
C GLY A 42 25.40 3.72 22.16
N GLY A 43 25.91 4.85 22.61
CA GLY A 43 25.08 6.02 22.88
C GLY A 43 25.88 7.26 23.28
N THR A 44 25.17 8.38 23.39
CA THR A 44 25.70 9.67 23.81
C THR A 44 25.21 9.99 25.21
N LEU A 45 26.09 10.47 26.08
CA LEU A 45 25.71 11.08 27.36
C LEU A 45 25.55 12.57 27.14
N GLN A 46 24.36 13.10 27.40
CA GLN A 46 24.09 14.53 27.40
C GLN A 46 23.96 15.00 28.84
N GLN A 47 24.51 16.17 29.14
CA GLN A 47 24.38 16.83 30.44
C GLN A 47 23.77 18.21 30.24
N CYS A 48 22.82 18.57 31.10
CA CYS A 48 22.25 19.91 31.12
C CYS A 48 23.20 20.88 31.81
N ASP A 49 23.62 21.93 31.11
CA ASP A 49 24.56 22.93 31.63
C ASP A 49 23.97 23.79 32.77
N ARG A 50 22.65 23.74 32.98
CA ARG A 50 21.97 24.51 34.04
C ARG A 50 21.75 23.74 35.33
N CYS A 51 21.38 22.46 35.24
CA CYS A 51 21.01 21.65 36.42
C CYS A 51 21.86 20.39 36.60
N GLY A 52 22.84 20.15 35.73
CA GLY A 52 23.73 18.99 35.79
C GLY A 52 23.05 17.65 35.47
N ARG A 53 21.74 17.61 35.20
CA ARG A 53 21.01 16.37 34.89
C ARG A 53 21.62 15.71 33.66
N GLN A 54 21.96 14.43 33.80
CA GLN A 54 22.48 13.62 32.71
C GLN A 54 21.39 12.73 32.10
N GLN A 55 21.42 12.60 30.78
CA GLN A 55 20.57 11.69 30.02
C GLN A 55 21.42 10.89 29.05
N ARG A 56 21.28 9.56 29.09
CA ARG A 56 21.91 8.67 28.12
C ARG A 56 20.96 8.42 26.95
N LEU A 57 21.44 8.68 25.74
CA LEU A 57 20.71 8.47 24.49
C LEU A 57 21.37 7.36 23.69
N PHE A 58 20.71 6.22 23.56
CA PHE A 58 21.21 5.12 22.73
C PHE A 58 20.99 5.38 21.24
N HIS A 59 21.94 4.93 20.42
CA HIS A 59 21.89 5.10 18.97
C HIS A 59 20.79 4.22 18.32
N SER A 60 20.28 4.71 17.19
CA SER A 60 19.27 4.03 16.37
C SER A 60 19.90 3.01 15.44
N CYS A 61 19.22 1.90 15.14
CA CYS A 61 19.71 0.92 14.17
C CYS A 61 19.66 1.40 12.70
N ARG A 62 18.93 2.50 12.41
CA ARG A 62 18.74 3.08 11.06
C ARG A 62 18.21 2.11 10.00
N ASN A 63 17.66 0.97 10.43
CA ASN A 63 17.09 -0.01 9.51
C ASN A 63 15.73 0.48 8.99
N ARG A 64 15.52 0.45 7.68
CA ARG A 64 14.27 0.88 7.01
C ARG A 64 13.00 0.17 7.48
N HIS A 65 13.14 -0.99 8.13
CA HIS A 65 12.00 -1.77 8.66
C HIS A 65 11.74 -1.49 10.14
N CYS A 66 12.58 -0.68 10.81
CA CYS A 66 12.42 -0.36 12.21
C CYS A 66 11.42 0.81 12.39
N PRO A 67 10.23 0.58 12.98
CA PRO A 67 9.23 1.64 13.12
C PRO A 67 9.75 2.86 13.89
N GLN A 68 10.56 2.62 14.93
CA GLN A 68 11.16 3.70 15.73
C GLN A 68 12.12 4.59 14.92
N CYS A 69 12.91 3.99 14.01
CA CYS A 69 13.84 4.75 13.18
C CYS A 69 13.09 5.49 12.06
N GLN A 70 12.02 4.89 11.54
CA GLN A 70 11.29 5.42 10.40
C GLN A 70 10.19 6.41 10.76
N SER A 71 9.86 6.64 12.04
CA SER A 71 8.82 7.59 12.45
C SER A 71 9.03 8.97 11.82
N GLY A 72 10.23 9.54 11.95
CA GLY A 72 10.53 10.88 11.41
C GLY A 72 10.43 10.93 9.88
N ALA A 73 10.96 9.93 9.18
CA ALA A 73 10.87 9.86 7.72
C ALA A 73 9.42 9.69 7.23
N ARG A 74 8.61 8.88 7.94
CA ARG A 74 7.18 8.71 7.67
C ARG A 74 6.43 10.01 7.88
N ASP A 75 6.72 10.73 8.97
CA ASP A 75 6.02 11.97 9.29
C ASP A 75 6.42 13.07 8.30
N ALA A 76 7.69 13.17 7.89
CA ALA A 76 8.15 14.06 6.84
C ALA A 76 7.46 13.76 5.49
N TRP A 77 7.40 12.48 5.10
CA TRP A 77 6.67 12.06 3.90
C TRP A 77 5.18 12.43 3.98
N ARG A 78 4.53 12.20 5.13
CA ARG A 78 3.14 12.59 5.34
C ARG A 78 2.94 14.09 5.14
N GLN A 79 3.82 14.93 5.68
CA GLN A 79 3.71 16.38 5.51
C GLN A 79 3.89 16.80 4.05
N ALA A 80 4.83 16.18 3.33
CA ALA A 80 5.01 16.44 1.89
C ALA A 80 3.73 16.08 1.10
N GLN A 81 3.15 14.90 1.33
CA GLN A 81 1.91 14.53 0.66
C GLN A 81 0.73 15.45 1.01
N LEU A 82 0.63 15.90 2.27
CA LEU A 82 -0.42 16.83 2.69
C LEU A 82 -0.28 18.21 2.04
N ALA A 83 0.96 18.65 1.77
CA ALA A 83 1.22 19.93 1.09
C ALA A 83 0.84 19.90 -0.41
N GLU A 84 0.79 18.71 -1.01
CA GLU A 84 0.37 18.52 -2.41
C GLU A 84 -1.16 18.39 -2.58
N LEU A 85 -1.93 18.31 -1.48
CA LEU A 85 -3.39 18.15 -1.57
C LEU A 85 -4.07 19.44 -2.03
N LEU A 86 -4.76 19.34 -3.16
CA LEU A 86 -5.71 20.35 -3.63
C LEU A 86 -6.94 20.44 -2.69
N PRO A 87 -7.54 21.63 -2.52
CA PRO A 87 -8.75 21.83 -1.71
C PRO A 87 -10.01 21.36 -2.46
N VAL A 88 -10.07 20.08 -2.79
CA VAL A 88 -11.14 19.44 -3.56
C VAL A 88 -11.55 18.13 -2.87
N PRO A 89 -12.75 17.58 -3.17
CA PRO A 89 -13.11 16.26 -2.68
C PRO A 89 -12.12 15.20 -3.19
N TYR A 90 -11.80 14.23 -2.33
CA TYR A 90 -11.06 13.04 -2.73
C TYR A 90 -11.93 11.79 -2.62
N CYS A 91 -11.61 10.86 -3.50
CA CYS A 91 -12.27 9.59 -3.66
C CYS A 91 -11.24 8.50 -3.30
N HIS A 92 -11.54 7.68 -2.29
CA HIS A 92 -10.74 6.50 -1.95
C HIS A 92 -11.19 5.30 -2.79
N LEU A 93 -10.28 4.61 -3.47
CA LEU A 93 -10.60 3.45 -4.30
C LEU A 93 -9.68 2.31 -3.89
N VAL A 94 -10.20 1.09 -3.80
CA VAL A 94 -9.41 -0.08 -3.40
C VAL A 94 -9.43 -1.13 -4.51
N PHE A 95 -8.25 -1.55 -4.94
CA PHE A 95 -8.06 -2.56 -5.96
C PHE A 95 -7.46 -3.80 -5.31
N THR A 96 -8.28 -4.84 -5.16
CA THR A 96 -7.89 -6.07 -4.44
C THR A 96 -7.65 -7.20 -5.43
N LEU A 97 -6.57 -7.97 -5.22
CA LEU A 97 -6.36 -9.23 -5.92
C LEU A 97 -7.10 -10.37 -5.20
N PRO A 98 -7.72 -11.32 -5.93
CA PRO A 98 -8.28 -12.51 -5.32
C PRO A 98 -7.23 -13.34 -4.60
N HIS A 99 -7.64 -14.05 -3.57
CA HIS A 99 -6.76 -14.93 -2.80
C HIS A 99 -6.15 -16.06 -3.66
N ALA A 100 -6.77 -16.46 -4.78
CA ALA A 100 -6.16 -17.34 -5.80
C ALA A 100 -4.77 -16.89 -6.26
N LEU A 101 -4.47 -15.59 -6.24
CA LEU A 101 -3.18 -15.04 -6.65
C LEU A 101 -2.15 -14.99 -5.51
N ASN A 102 -2.49 -15.39 -4.29
CA ASN A 102 -1.58 -15.35 -3.15
C ASN A 102 -0.38 -16.29 -3.32
N SER A 103 -0.58 -17.46 -3.94
CA SER A 103 0.53 -18.38 -4.27
C SER A 103 1.46 -17.77 -5.32
N LEU A 104 0.90 -17.15 -6.36
CA LEU A 104 1.67 -16.41 -7.37
C LEU A 104 2.44 -15.23 -6.75
N ALA A 105 1.81 -14.47 -5.85
CA ALA A 105 2.42 -13.34 -5.14
C ALA A 105 3.61 -13.76 -4.27
N GLN A 106 3.64 -15.00 -3.78
CA GLN A 106 4.78 -15.54 -3.03
C GLN A 106 5.97 -15.85 -3.93
N ARG A 107 5.72 -16.43 -5.10
CA ARG A 107 6.78 -16.88 -6.02
C ARG A 107 7.29 -15.74 -6.91
N HIS A 108 6.41 -14.81 -7.27
CA HIS A 108 6.65 -13.72 -8.21
C HIS A 108 6.27 -12.36 -7.63
N THR A 109 6.65 -12.09 -6.37
CA THR A 109 6.26 -10.91 -5.59
C THR A 109 6.44 -9.59 -6.35
N ARG A 110 7.62 -9.39 -6.94
CA ARG A 110 7.94 -8.15 -7.69
C ARG A 110 7.01 -7.96 -8.89
N TRP A 111 6.71 -9.04 -9.62
CA TRP A 111 5.83 -8.99 -10.78
C TRP A 111 4.39 -8.72 -10.35
N VAL A 112 3.87 -9.45 -9.35
CA VAL A 112 2.48 -9.28 -8.91
C VAL A 112 2.23 -7.87 -8.39
N TYR A 113 3.10 -7.35 -7.53
CA TYR A 113 2.92 -6.02 -6.92
C TYR A 113 3.04 -4.91 -7.95
N ARG A 114 4.01 -5.02 -8.87
CA ARG A 114 4.15 -4.08 -9.98
C ARG A 114 2.92 -4.11 -10.89
N THR A 115 2.46 -5.30 -11.29
CA THR A 115 1.30 -5.48 -12.16
C THR A 115 0.04 -4.92 -11.52
N LEU A 116 -0.21 -5.19 -10.24
CA LEU A 116 -1.35 -4.64 -9.51
C LEU A 116 -1.38 -3.10 -9.56
N MET A 117 -0.27 -2.45 -9.19
CA MET A 117 -0.17 -0.98 -9.22
C MET A 117 -0.33 -0.42 -10.63
N GLN A 118 0.29 -1.06 -11.64
CA GLN A 118 0.19 -0.64 -13.04
C GLN A 118 -1.25 -0.78 -13.58
N CYS A 119 -1.92 -1.89 -13.29
CA CYS A 119 -3.30 -2.11 -13.71
C CYS A 119 -4.26 -1.15 -13.02
N ALA A 120 -4.07 -0.85 -11.74
CA ALA A 120 -4.84 0.17 -11.02
C ALA A 120 -4.63 1.56 -11.63
N ALA A 121 -3.38 2.00 -11.81
CA ALA A 121 -3.07 3.28 -12.44
C ALA A 121 -3.68 3.39 -13.85
N ALA A 122 -3.49 2.37 -14.69
CA ALA A 122 -4.02 2.37 -16.05
C ALA A 122 -5.55 2.40 -16.08
N ALA A 123 -6.24 1.70 -15.16
CA ALA A 123 -7.70 1.75 -15.08
C ALA A 123 -8.20 3.14 -14.67
N LEU A 124 -7.56 3.78 -13.69
CA LEU A 124 -7.90 5.13 -13.25
C LEU A 124 -7.66 6.17 -14.34
N SER A 125 -6.50 6.12 -14.99
CA SER A 125 -6.15 7.04 -16.09
C SER A 125 -7.10 6.89 -17.28
N GLU A 126 -7.47 5.66 -17.66
CA GLU A 126 -8.44 5.41 -18.73
C GLU A 126 -9.83 5.96 -18.40
N PHE A 127 -10.29 5.79 -17.16
CA PHE A 127 -11.57 6.35 -16.73
C PHE A 127 -11.53 7.89 -16.63
N ALA A 128 -10.43 8.46 -16.15
CA ALA A 128 -10.23 9.90 -16.06
C ALA A 128 -10.26 10.55 -17.46
N ALA A 129 -9.55 9.97 -18.43
CA ALA A 129 -9.49 10.47 -19.79
C ALA A 129 -10.82 10.35 -20.55
N ASN A 130 -11.73 9.48 -20.10
CA ASN A 130 -13.00 9.27 -20.78
C ASN A 130 -13.97 10.45 -20.55
N PRO A 131 -14.41 11.17 -21.61
CA PRO A 131 -15.31 12.32 -21.49
C PRO A 131 -16.67 12.00 -20.86
N ARG A 132 -17.10 10.73 -20.89
CA ARG A 132 -18.30 10.26 -20.21
C ARG A 132 -18.22 10.41 -18.69
N TRP A 133 -17.02 10.33 -18.12
CA TRP A 133 -16.82 10.35 -16.67
C TRP A 133 -16.18 11.66 -16.19
N LEU A 134 -15.03 12.01 -16.75
CA LEU A 134 -14.28 13.20 -16.36
C LEU A 134 -13.78 13.95 -17.60
N GLY A 135 -13.08 13.26 -18.51
CA GLY A 135 -12.54 13.85 -19.74
C GLY A 135 -11.31 14.72 -19.49
N ALA A 136 -10.52 14.40 -18.47
CA ALA A 136 -9.39 15.21 -18.01
C ALA A 136 -8.24 14.33 -17.51
N MET A 137 -7.05 14.92 -17.40
CA MET A 137 -5.92 14.33 -16.71
C MET A 137 -6.16 14.35 -15.21
N GLY A 138 -6.55 13.20 -14.65
CA GLY A 138 -6.72 13.02 -13.21
C GLY A 138 -5.40 12.86 -12.47
N ALA A 139 -5.42 13.10 -11.15
CA ALA A 139 -4.27 12.91 -10.26
C ALA A 139 -4.63 11.95 -9.12
N PHE A 140 -3.76 10.98 -8.85
CA PHE A 140 -3.95 10.00 -7.78
C PHE A 140 -2.62 9.51 -7.19
N THR A 141 -2.67 9.14 -5.91
CA THR A 141 -1.58 8.44 -5.21
C THR A 141 -1.97 7.00 -4.97
N LEU A 142 -1.08 6.05 -5.26
CA LEU A 142 -1.28 4.62 -5.02
C LEU A 142 -0.41 4.13 -3.85
N VAL A 143 -1.04 3.37 -2.95
CA VAL A 143 -0.38 2.75 -1.80
C VAL A 143 -0.68 1.25 -1.78
N LEU A 144 0.36 0.42 -1.89
CA LEU A 144 0.26 -1.03 -1.83
C LEU A 144 0.19 -1.53 -0.39
N HIS A 145 -0.83 -2.31 -0.07
CA HIS A 145 -0.95 -3.07 1.16
C HIS A 145 -0.99 -4.58 0.85
N THR A 146 -0.32 -5.38 1.68
CA THR A 146 -0.17 -6.83 1.44
C THR A 146 -0.82 -7.70 2.51
N TRP A 147 -1.37 -7.10 3.57
CA TRP A 147 -1.89 -7.79 4.74
C TRP A 147 -3.19 -7.16 5.23
N THR A 148 -4.06 -7.97 5.82
CA THR A 148 -5.15 -7.53 6.70
C THR A 148 -4.61 -7.11 8.07
N GLN A 149 -5.47 -6.52 8.89
CA GLN A 149 -5.15 -6.14 10.28
C GLN A 149 -4.71 -7.34 11.14
N ASP A 150 -5.23 -8.54 10.87
CA ASP A 150 -4.86 -9.79 11.53
C ASP A 150 -3.69 -10.54 10.84
N LEU A 151 -2.92 -9.83 10.01
CA LEU A 151 -1.70 -10.33 9.34
C LEU A 151 -1.94 -11.53 8.40
N ARG A 152 -3.15 -11.71 7.89
CA ARG A 152 -3.43 -12.61 6.76
C ARG A 152 -3.10 -11.89 5.46
N ARG A 153 -2.55 -12.62 4.48
CA ARG A 153 -2.15 -12.01 3.21
C ARG A 153 -3.40 -11.57 2.43
N HIS A 154 -3.45 -10.28 2.15
CA HIS A 154 -4.53 -9.63 1.41
C HIS A 154 -3.93 -8.51 0.57
N VAL A 155 -3.64 -8.80 -0.70
CA VAL A 155 -2.89 -7.91 -1.57
C VAL A 155 -3.84 -6.94 -2.26
N HIS A 156 -3.75 -5.66 -1.88
CA HIS A 156 -4.61 -4.61 -2.38
C HIS A 156 -3.85 -3.29 -2.55
N VAL A 157 -4.32 -2.44 -3.45
CA VAL A 157 -3.84 -1.07 -3.62
C VAL A 157 -4.93 -0.11 -3.24
N HIS A 158 -4.62 0.81 -2.33
CA HIS A 158 -5.42 2.00 -2.10
C HIS A 158 -5.02 3.09 -3.09
N ALA A 159 -5.99 3.67 -3.77
CA ALA A 159 -5.83 4.87 -4.55
C ALA A 159 -6.56 6.01 -3.85
N LEU A 160 -5.84 7.10 -3.57
CA LEU A 160 -6.44 8.37 -3.19
C LEU A 160 -6.43 9.25 -4.44
N MET A 161 -7.62 9.56 -4.98
CA MET A 161 -7.77 10.29 -6.23
C MET A 161 -8.57 11.57 -6.00
N ALA A 162 -8.08 12.70 -6.52
CA ALA A 162 -8.87 13.93 -6.52
C ALA A 162 -10.12 13.72 -7.38
N CYS A 163 -11.29 14.15 -6.90
CA CYS A 163 -12.53 14.06 -7.65
C CYS A 163 -12.58 15.21 -8.69
N GLY A 164 -11.66 15.17 -9.65
CA GLY A 164 -11.46 16.14 -10.73
C GLY A 164 -10.12 15.94 -11.45
N GLY A 165 -9.81 16.81 -12.41
CA GLY A 165 -8.57 16.76 -13.18
C GLY A 165 -8.36 18.00 -14.05
N LEU A 166 -7.27 18.04 -14.81
CA LEU A 166 -6.96 19.14 -15.71
C LEU A 166 -7.26 18.77 -17.17
N ASP A 167 -7.96 19.63 -17.90
CA ASP A 167 -8.12 19.47 -19.35
C ASP A 167 -6.82 19.79 -20.12
N ALA A 168 -6.88 19.75 -21.44
CA ALA A 168 -5.73 20.01 -22.31
C ALA A 168 -5.22 21.47 -22.19
N GLU A 169 -6.09 22.40 -21.78
CA GLU A 169 -5.76 23.81 -21.56
C GLU A 169 -5.31 24.09 -20.11
N GLY A 170 -5.23 23.06 -19.26
CA GLY A 170 -4.84 23.20 -17.86
C GLY A 170 -5.95 23.74 -16.95
N ARG A 171 -7.21 23.70 -17.39
CA ARG A 171 -8.36 24.13 -16.59
C ARG A 171 -8.91 22.98 -15.77
N TRP A 172 -9.37 23.30 -14.56
CA TRP A 172 -9.96 22.32 -13.66
C TRP A 172 -11.31 21.82 -14.17
N CYS A 173 -11.44 20.50 -14.26
CA CYS A 173 -12.62 19.77 -14.66
C CYS A 173 -13.17 18.96 -13.49
N THR A 174 -14.49 19.04 -13.29
CA THR A 174 -15.22 18.24 -12.31
C THR A 174 -15.85 17.00 -12.96
N PRO A 175 -16.12 15.93 -12.18
CA PRO A 175 -16.75 14.73 -12.71
C PRO A 175 -18.17 15.03 -13.23
N LYS A 176 -18.58 14.38 -14.32
CA LYS A 176 -19.82 14.70 -15.03
C LYS A 176 -21.10 14.34 -14.27
N ARG A 177 -21.04 13.39 -13.34
CA ARG A 177 -22.22 12.89 -12.61
C ARG A 177 -22.46 13.61 -11.28
N SER A 178 -21.41 13.81 -10.50
CA SER A 178 -21.46 14.54 -9.23
C SER A 178 -20.04 15.01 -8.86
N PRO A 179 -19.88 16.16 -8.19
CA PRO A 179 -18.58 16.64 -7.70
C PRO A 179 -17.85 15.66 -6.76
N THR A 180 -18.57 14.75 -6.10
CA THR A 180 -18.00 13.78 -5.13
C THR A 180 -18.00 12.33 -5.64
N PHE A 181 -18.37 12.12 -6.90
CA PHE A 181 -18.42 10.79 -7.50
C PHE A 181 -17.61 10.75 -8.81
N LEU A 182 -16.51 10.00 -8.81
CA LEU A 182 -15.69 9.81 -10.00
C LEU A 182 -16.25 8.74 -10.95
N PHE A 183 -16.16 7.48 -10.55
CA PHE A 183 -16.30 6.35 -11.48
C PHE A 183 -17.27 5.29 -10.97
N PRO A 184 -18.12 4.71 -11.84
CA PRO A 184 -18.95 3.57 -11.46
C PRO A 184 -18.10 2.33 -11.19
N VAL A 185 -18.15 1.87 -9.94
CA VAL A 185 -17.39 0.75 -9.38
C VAL A 185 -17.42 -0.49 -10.27
N HIS A 186 -18.61 -0.94 -10.68
CA HIS A 186 -18.73 -2.16 -11.49
C HIS A 186 -18.02 -2.06 -12.85
N ALA A 187 -18.07 -0.89 -13.48
CA ALA A 187 -17.38 -0.67 -14.75
C ALA A 187 -15.86 -0.63 -14.54
N LEU A 188 -15.40 0.10 -13.51
CA LEU A 188 -13.98 0.21 -13.16
C LEU A 188 -13.40 -1.15 -12.80
N SER A 189 -14.09 -1.94 -11.97
CA SER A 189 -13.69 -3.31 -11.59
C SER A 189 -13.57 -4.22 -12.81
N ARG A 190 -14.48 -4.11 -13.79
CA ARG A 190 -14.41 -4.91 -15.02
C ARG A 190 -13.17 -4.57 -15.85
N VAL A 191 -12.85 -3.29 -15.99
CA VAL A 191 -11.66 -2.84 -16.74
C VAL A 191 -10.37 -3.22 -16.02
N PHE A 192 -10.29 -2.96 -14.71
CA PHE A 192 -9.16 -3.37 -13.88
C PHE A 192 -8.89 -4.88 -13.99
N ARG A 193 -9.93 -5.71 -13.81
CA ARG A 193 -9.83 -7.16 -13.95
C ARG A 193 -9.32 -7.57 -15.34
N GLY A 194 -9.87 -6.97 -16.40
CA GLY A 194 -9.42 -7.22 -17.77
C GLY A 194 -7.92 -6.96 -17.94
N LYS A 195 -7.41 -5.85 -17.40
CA LYS A 195 -5.98 -5.50 -17.43
C LYS A 195 -5.12 -6.49 -16.65
N VAL A 196 -5.55 -6.95 -15.48
CA VAL A 196 -4.81 -7.96 -14.69
C VAL A 196 -4.73 -9.30 -15.42
N LEU A 197 -5.86 -9.76 -15.98
CA LEU A 197 -5.93 -11.01 -16.74
C LEU A 197 -5.04 -10.98 -17.99
N ASP A 198 -5.06 -9.86 -18.70
CA ASP A 198 -4.26 -9.63 -19.90
C ASP A 198 -2.76 -9.53 -19.56
N ALA A 199 -2.39 -8.86 -18.47
CA ALA A 199 -1.01 -8.83 -17.98
C ALA A 199 -0.51 -10.23 -17.59
N LEU A 200 -1.34 -11.03 -16.90
CA LEU A 200 -1.02 -12.41 -16.53
C LEU A 200 -0.82 -13.30 -17.78
N ARG A 201 -1.71 -13.18 -18.77
CA ARG A 201 -1.61 -13.91 -20.04
C ARG A 201 -0.29 -13.60 -20.74
N ARG A 202 0.05 -12.32 -20.92
CA ARG A 202 1.30 -11.89 -21.56
C ARG A 202 2.54 -12.37 -20.80
N ALA A 203 2.50 -12.31 -19.47
CA ALA A 203 3.63 -12.74 -18.65
C ALA A 203 3.89 -14.25 -18.76
N ASN A 204 2.83 -15.07 -18.82
CA ASN A 204 2.94 -16.50 -19.05
C ASN A 204 3.47 -16.81 -20.46
N GLN A 205 2.92 -16.17 -21.50
CA GLN A 205 3.39 -16.34 -22.88
C GLN A 205 4.87 -15.96 -23.05
N ALA A 206 5.33 -14.93 -22.33
CA ALA A 206 6.71 -14.48 -22.35
C ALA A 206 7.64 -15.23 -21.39
N GLY A 207 7.19 -16.30 -20.72
CA GLY A 207 8.00 -17.07 -19.78
C GLY A 207 8.45 -16.29 -18.53
N LYS A 208 7.80 -15.17 -18.19
CA LYS A 208 8.18 -14.29 -17.07
C LYS A 208 7.75 -14.83 -15.70
N LEU A 209 6.99 -15.92 -15.68
CA LEU A 209 6.44 -16.56 -14.47
C LEU A 209 6.84 -18.05 -14.41
N PRO A 210 8.13 -18.39 -14.36
CA PRO A 210 8.62 -19.78 -14.46
C PRO A 210 8.18 -20.71 -13.32
N LEU A 211 7.72 -20.14 -12.20
CA LEU A 211 7.22 -20.87 -11.03
C LEU A 211 5.76 -20.50 -10.74
N ASP A 212 4.95 -20.28 -11.77
CA ASP A 212 3.51 -20.06 -11.61
C ASP A 212 2.87 -21.30 -10.98
N PRO A 213 2.27 -21.21 -9.78
CA PRO A 213 1.61 -22.35 -9.13
C PRO A 213 0.39 -22.89 -9.90
N ALA A 214 -0.11 -22.16 -10.89
CA ALA A 214 -1.08 -22.68 -11.85
C ALA A 214 -0.37 -23.27 -13.08
N ASP A 215 0.33 -24.37 -12.85
CA ASP A 215 1.14 -25.10 -13.84
C ASP A 215 0.30 -26.05 -14.71
N THR A 216 -0.85 -26.50 -14.23
CA THR A 216 -1.84 -27.30 -14.97
C THR A 216 -2.96 -26.44 -15.55
N ASP A 217 -3.61 -26.94 -16.61
CA ASP A 217 -4.76 -26.25 -17.22
C ASP A 217 -5.95 -26.16 -16.26
N VAL A 218 -6.15 -27.17 -15.42
CA VAL A 218 -7.18 -27.15 -14.36
C VAL A 218 -6.90 -26.02 -13.37
N ALA A 219 -5.67 -25.91 -12.86
CA ALA A 219 -5.31 -24.85 -11.93
C ALA A 219 -5.43 -23.44 -12.58
N ARG A 220 -5.09 -23.32 -13.87
CA ARG A 220 -5.27 -22.07 -14.63
C ARG A 220 -6.75 -21.71 -14.75
N GLN A 221 -7.60 -22.67 -15.10
CA GLN A 221 -9.04 -22.45 -15.23
C GLN A 221 -9.69 -22.09 -13.89
N THR A 222 -9.32 -22.77 -12.80
CA THR A 222 -9.81 -22.44 -11.45
C THR A 222 -9.45 -21.01 -11.06
N ARG A 223 -8.17 -20.63 -11.24
CA ARG A 223 -7.72 -19.25 -11.02
C ARG A 223 -8.48 -18.24 -11.87
N LEU A 224 -8.73 -18.54 -13.15
CA LEU A 224 -9.49 -17.66 -14.04
C LEU A 224 -10.95 -17.51 -13.59
N LYS A 225 -11.59 -18.58 -13.10
CA LYS A 225 -12.94 -18.53 -12.53
C LYS A 225 -12.99 -17.62 -11.30
N GLU A 226 -12.03 -17.75 -10.39
CA GLU A 226 -11.93 -16.88 -9.21
C GLU A 226 -11.66 -15.41 -9.59
N LEU A 227 -10.80 -15.17 -10.58
CA LEU A 227 -10.55 -13.82 -11.10
C LEU A 227 -11.78 -13.20 -11.78
N ASN A 228 -12.68 -14.03 -12.30
CA ASN A 228 -13.94 -13.60 -12.92
C ASN A 228 -15.05 -13.33 -11.91
N GLN A 229 -14.85 -13.62 -10.62
CA GLN A 229 -15.77 -13.18 -9.58
C GLN A 229 -15.68 -11.66 -9.41
N PRO A 230 -16.78 -10.99 -8.99
CA PRO A 230 -16.76 -9.56 -8.74
C PRO A 230 -15.76 -9.24 -7.63
N LEU A 231 -14.74 -8.43 -7.96
CA LEU A 231 -13.81 -7.88 -6.98
C LEU A 231 -14.57 -6.84 -6.15
N SER A 232 -14.88 -7.21 -4.90
CA SER A 232 -15.59 -6.36 -3.95
C SER A 232 -14.60 -5.46 -3.21
N GLU A 233 -14.67 -4.16 -3.51
CA GLU A 233 -14.74 -3.02 -2.58
C GLU A 233 -14.11 -1.79 -3.23
N VAL A 234 -14.94 -0.94 -3.83
CA VAL A 234 -14.55 0.46 -4.05
C VAL A 234 -15.38 1.26 -3.05
N ARG A 235 -14.73 1.79 -2.02
CA ARG A 235 -15.36 2.63 -1.00
C ARG A 235 -15.01 4.08 -1.28
N CYS A 236 -15.87 4.82 -1.97
CA CYS A 236 -15.75 6.28 -2.02
C CYS A 236 -15.94 6.84 -0.61
N LEU A 237 -14.83 7.09 0.08
CA LEU A 237 -14.84 7.92 1.28
C LEU A 237 -14.68 9.36 0.82
N GLU A 238 -15.69 10.20 1.07
CA GLU A 238 -15.54 11.64 0.92
C GLU A 238 -14.51 12.12 1.93
N PHE A 239 -13.36 12.57 1.44
CA PHE A 239 -12.37 13.26 2.26
C PHE A 239 -12.49 14.75 1.93
N ASP A 240 -13.00 15.53 2.88
CA ASP A 240 -12.92 16.99 2.79
C ASP A 240 -11.49 17.41 3.19
N ALA A 241 -10.67 17.73 2.19
CA ALA A 241 -9.30 18.19 2.39
C ALA A 241 -9.22 19.46 3.26
N LEU A 242 -10.31 20.23 3.38
CA LEU A 242 -10.38 21.44 4.19
C LEU A 242 -10.64 21.17 5.68
N GLN A 243 -11.25 20.04 6.05
CA GLN A 243 -11.62 19.77 7.45
C GLN A 243 -10.52 19.10 8.28
N ARG A 244 -9.50 18.48 7.65
CA ARG A 244 -8.41 17.74 8.34
C ARG A 244 -8.89 16.75 9.41
N THR A 245 -10.17 16.37 9.39
CA THR A 245 -10.80 15.42 10.29
C THR A 245 -11.56 14.39 9.46
N PRO A 246 -11.54 13.10 9.86
CA PRO A 246 -12.33 12.08 9.18
C PRO A 246 -13.81 12.38 9.40
N CYS A 247 -14.55 12.60 8.30
CA CYS A 247 -16.00 12.74 8.35
C CYS A 247 -16.61 11.44 8.89
N LYS A 248 -17.54 11.57 9.86
CA LYS A 248 -18.19 10.45 10.52
C LYS A 248 -18.90 9.57 9.48
N ARG A 249 -18.73 8.25 9.62
CA ARG A 249 -19.52 7.23 8.92
C ARG A 249 -21.00 7.59 9.05
N GLN A 250 -21.70 7.81 7.94
CA GLN A 250 -23.16 7.66 7.91
C GLN A 250 -23.49 6.20 7.53
N PRO A 251 -24.57 5.65 8.10
CA PRO A 251 -24.84 4.21 8.19
C PRO A 251 -24.99 3.50 6.84
#